data_AF-A0A175R8T4-F1
#
_entry.id   AF-A0A175R8T4-F1
#
_cell.length_a   1.000
_cell.length_b   1.000
_cell.length_c   1.000
_cell.angle_alpha   90.00
_cell.angle_beta   90.00
_cell.angle_gamma   90.00
#
_symmetry.space_group_name_H-M   'P 1'
#
loop_
_entity.id
_entity.type
_entity.pdbx_description
1 polymer ?
#
loop_
_entity_poly.entity_id
_entity_poly.type
_entity_poly.pdbx_seq_one_letter_code
_entity_poly.pdbx_strand_id
1 'polypeptide(L)'
;MRRLLLALLALPLAGCVPTAPPIGLAPASYRPPVRPGCENYADQTARNAYENLTDREDSIGVDLLNRQSAEDAGRRAYARCRAGRLN
;
A
#
# COMPACT_ATOMS: atom_id res chain seq x y z
N MET A 1 -46.23 -6.62 9.33
CA MET A 1 -45.24 -5.55 9.62
C MET A 1 -43.91 -6.08 10.17
N ARG A 2 -43.89 -7.06 11.07
CA ARG A 2 -42.64 -7.63 11.65
C ARG A 2 -41.71 -8.36 10.67
N ARG A 3 -42.24 -8.85 9.53
CA ARG A 3 -41.46 -9.54 8.48
C ARG A 3 -40.72 -8.60 7.52
N LEU A 4 -41.15 -7.34 7.38
CA LEU A 4 -40.46 -6.36 6.53
C LEU A 4 -39.20 -5.78 7.21
N LEU A 5 -39.19 -5.73 8.55
CA LEU A 5 -38.04 -5.24 9.33
C LEU A 5 -36.82 -6.17 9.23
N LEU A 6 -37.02 -7.47 9.01
CA LEU A 6 -35.93 -8.44 8.86
C LEU A 6 -35.25 -8.35 7.49
N ALA A 7 -35.91 -7.80 6.47
CA ALA A 7 -35.34 -7.66 5.13
C ALA A 7 -34.42 -6.43 4.98
N LEU A 8 -34.61 -5.38 5.79
CA LEU A 8 -33.76 -4.18 5.75
C LEU A 8 -32.41 -4.35 6.48
N LEU A 9 -32.25 -5.40 7.30
CA LEU A 9 -31.00 -5.69 8.02
C LEU A 9 -29.98 -6.50 7.19
N ALA A 10 -30.34 -6.87 5.96
CA ALA A 10 -29.51 -7.66 5.06
C ALA A 10 -28.94 -6.84 3.89
N LEU A 11 -28.83 -5.51 4.02
CA LEU A 11 -27.95 -4.73 3.16
C LEU A 11 -26.51 -5.05 3.59
N PRO A 12 -25.78 -5.91 2.85
CA PRO A 12 -24.40 -6.13 3.18
C PRO A 12 -23.69 -4.81 2.97
N LEU A 13 -22.74 -4.54 3.85
CA LEU A 13 -21.77 -3.47 3.74
C LEU A 13 -20.96 -3.65 2.46
N ALA A 14 -21.54 -3.36 1.29
CA ALA A 14 -20.85 -3.05 0.07
C ALA A 14 -20.22 -1.66 0.22
N GLY A 15 -19.44 -1.51 1.30
CA GLY A 15 -18.47 -0.45 1.41
C GLY A 15 -17.48 -0.72 0.30
N CYS A 16 -17.49 0.15 -0.71
CA CYS A 16 -16.46 0.20 -1.73
C CYS A 16 -15.14 0.46 -0.97
N VAL A 17 -14.42 -0.61 -0.62
CA VAL A 17 -13.09 -0.47 -0.03
C VAL A 17 -12.27 0.13 -1.15
N PRO A 18 -11.73 1.36 -1.03
CA PRO A 18 -10.84 1.88 -2.03
C PRO A 18 -9.66 0.91 -2.08
N THR A 19 -9.61 0.08 -3.12
CA THR A 19 -8.48 -0.80 -3.36
C THR A 19 -7.31 0.13 -3.65
N ALA A 20 -6.48 0.36 -2.64
CA ALA A 20 -5.20 1.02 -2.84
C ALA A 20 -4.47 0.25 -3.94
N PRO A 21 -3.74 0.94 -4.82
CA PRO A 21 -2.92 0.26 -5.83
C PRO A 21 -1.98 -0.72 -5.11
N PRO A 22 -1.63 -1.86 -5.74
CA PRO A 22 -0.63 -2.74 -5.18
C PRO A 22 0.67 -1.95 -5.01
N ILE A 23 1.03 -1.66 -3.76
CA ILE A 23 2.30 -1.05 -3.41
C ILE A 23 3.17 -2.20 -2.95
N GLY A 24 4.04 -2.64 -3.86
CA GLY A 24 5.00 -3.69 -3.66
C GLY A 24 6.37 -3.20 -4.11
N LEU A 25 7.44 -3.83 -3.62
CA LEU A 25 8.73 -3.65 -4.29
C LEU A 25 8.59 -4.15 -5.71
N ALA A 26 8.70 -3.21 -6.63
CA ALA A 26 8.53 -3.51 -8.01
C ALA A 26 9.64 -4.46 -8.48
N PRO A 27 9.35 -5.42 -9.39
CA PRO A 27 10.37 -6.31 -9.91
C PRO A 27 11.52 -5.50 -10.52
N ALA A 28 12.72 -6.06 -10.59
CA ALA A 28 13.89 -5.36 -11.13
C ALA A 28 13.68 -4.79 -12.56
N SER A 29 12.73 -5.37 -13.32
CA SER A 29 12.32 -4.92 -14.65
C SER A 29 11.31 -3.76 -14.67
N TYR A 30 10.76 -3.36 -13.52
CA TYR A 30 9.79 -2.29 -13.43
C TYR A 30 10.46 -0.93 -13.56
N ARG A 31 9.93 -0.13 -14.50
CA ARG A 31 10.24 1.29 -14.59
C ARG A 31 9.10 2.06 -13.92
N PRO A 32 9.37 2.79 -12.83
CA PRO A 32 8.37 3.66 -12.24
C PRO A 32 7.82 4.62 -13.31
N PRO A 33 6.50 4.87 -13.31
CA PRO A 33 5.94 5.89 -14.18
C PRO A 33 6.60 7.23 -13.84
N VAL A 34 7.27 7.84 -14.81
CA VAL A 34 8.00 9.12 -14.68
C VAL A 34 7.07 10.32 -14.38
N ARG A 35 5.76 10.07 -14.20
CA ARG A 35 4.75 11.11 -14.00
C ARG A 35 4.54 11.40 -12.52
N PRO A 36 4.35 12.68 -12.12
CA PRO A 36 3.97 13.03 -10.76
C PRO A 36 2.65 12.34 -10.36
N GLY A 37 2.58 11.84 -9.13
CA GLY A 37 1.38 11.17 -8.60
C GLY A 37 1.64 10.52 -7.25
N CYS A 38 0.57 10.24 -6.49
CA CYS A 38 0.68 9.57 -5.19
C CYS A 38 1.20 8.14 -5.34
N GLU A 39 0.89 7.49 -6.45
CA GLU A 39 1.39 6.17 -6.84
C GLU A 39 2.92 6.19 -6.96
N ASN A 40 3.47 7.15 -7.70
CA ASN A 40 4.92 7.31 -7.87
C ASN A 40 5.62 7.71 -6.56
N TYR A 41 4.99 8.55 -5.73
CA TYR A 41 5.53 8.90 -4.41
C TYR A 41 5.58 7.68 -3.47
N ALA A 42 4.53 6.86 -3.48
CA ALA A 42 4.46 5.64 -2.68
C ALA A 42 5.47 4.58 -3.12
N ASP A 43 5.63 4.39 -4.43
CA ASP A 43 6.62 3.46 -5.01
C ASP A 43 8.05 3.86 -4.63
N GLN A 44 8.41 5.13 -4.82
CA GLN A 44 9.73 5.64 -4.41
C GLN A 44 9.95 5.52 -2.90
N THR A 45 8.91 5.80 -2.08
CA THR A 45 9.02 5.64 -0.63
C THR A 45 9.28 4.19 -0.23
N ALA A 46 8.57 3.23 -0.83
CA ALA A 46 8.78 1.82 -0.55
C ALA A 46 10.19 1.37 -0.96
N ARG A 47 10.66 1.76 -2.16
CA ARG A 47 12.00 1.40 -2.63
C ARG A 47 13.10 1.97 -1.75
N ASN A 48 13.04 3.27 -1.43
CA ASN A 48 14.01 3.91 -0.55
C ASN A 48 13.98 3.28 0.85
N ALA A 49 12.80 2.92 1.36
CA ALA A 49 12.69 2.24 2.65
C ALA A 49 13.38 0.87 2.62
N TYR A 50 13.16 0.07 1.58
CA TYR A 50 13.80 -1.24 1.45
C TYR A 50 15.31 -1.14 1.29
N GLU A 51 15.80 -0.21 0.46
CA GLU A 51 17.23 0.07 0.29
C GLU A 51 17.90 0.50 1.60
N ASN A 52 17.19 1.20 2.49
CA ASN A 52 17.73 1.58 3.80
C ASN A 52 17.67 0.47 4.85
N LEU A 53 16.74 -0.48 4.70
CA LEU A 53 16.50 -1.55 5.68
C LEU A 53 17.34 -2.79 5.39
N THR A 54 17.69 -3.03 4.12
CA THR A 54 18.25 -4.30 3.65
C THR A 54 19.74 -4.17 3.37
N ASP A 55 20.51 -5.15 3.84
CA ASP A 55 21.91 -5.34 3.48
C ASP A 55 22.11 -6.64 2.66
N ARG A 56 23.23 -6.76 1.94
CA ARG A 56 23.49 -7.97 1.11
C ARG A 56 23.68 -9.23 1.94
N GLU A 57 24.13 -9.08 3.18
CA GLU A 57 24.41 -10.17 4.10
C GLU A 57 23.16 -10.61 4.89
N ASP A 58 22.01 -9.96 4.69
CA ASP A 58 20.78 -10.32 5.37
C ASP A 58 20.34 -11.76 5.06
N SER A 59 19.89 -12.45 6.10
CA SER A 59 19.22 -13.74 5.91
C SER A 59 17.90 -13.55 5.15
N ILE A 60 17.44 -14.59 4.47
CA ILE A 60 16.14 -14.60 3.76
C ILE A 60 14.99 -14.14 4.67
N GLY A 61 15.00 -14.52 5.95
CA GLY A 61 13.95 -14.11 6.88
C GLY A 61 13.94 -12.61 7.17
N VAL A 62 15.12 -12.01 7.32
CA VAL A 62 15.29 -10.57 7.54
C VAL A 62 14.89 -9.79 6.28
N ASP A 63 15.33 -10.26 5.11
CA ASP A 63 14.95 -9.67 3.82
C ASP A 63 13.43 -9.60 3.63
N LEU A 64 12.72 -10.69 3.92
CA LEU A 64 11.26 -10.74 3.82
C LEU A 64 10.56 -9.76 4.79
N LEU A 65 11.08 -9.62 6.01
CA LEU A 65 10.57 -8.67 7.00
C LEU A 65 10.83 -7.21 6.57
N ASN A 66 12.02 -6.93 6.04
CA ASN A 66 12.40 -5.63 5.52
C ASN A 66 11.54 -5.23 4.32
N ARG A 67 11.32 -6.17 3.40
CA ARG A 67 10.40 -6.00 2.26
C ARG A 67 8.99 -5.64 2.72
N GLN A 68 8.42 -6.41 3.63
CA GLN A 68 7.07 -6.14 4.15
C GLN A 68 6.99 -4.74 4.79
N SER A 69 7.99 -4.39 5.62
CA SER A 69 8.08 -3.09 6.30
C SER A 69 8.18 -1.92 5.32
N ALA A 70 8.92 -2.10 4.23
CA ALA A 70 9.08 -1.11 3.18
C ALA A 70 7.78 -0.89 2.38
N GLU A 71 7.08 -1.98 2.03
CA GLU A 71 5.77 -1.89 1.37
C GLU A 71 4.73 -1.18 2.25
N ASP A 72 4.75 -1.43 3.57
CA ASP A 72 3.93 -0.70 4.54
C ASP A 72 4.26 0.79 4.60
N ALA A 73 5.55 1.16 4.47
CA ALA A 73 5.95 2.57 4.38
C ALA A 73 5.37 3.24 3.12
N GLY A 74 5.45 2.57 1.98
CA GLY A 74 4.82 3.05 0.73
C GLY A 74 3.31 3.20 0.86
N ARG A 75 2.60 2.23 1.46
CA ARG A 75 1.15 2.32 1.72
C ARG A 75 0.78 3.54 2.58
N ARG A 76 1.55 3.79 3.64
CA ARG A 76 1.35 4.99 4.48
C ARG A 76 1.62 6.28 3.70
N ALA A 77 2.66 6.30 2.86
CA ALA A 77 2.99 7.45 2.01
C ALA A 77 1.88 7.74 0.99
N TYR A 78 1.32 6.72 0.36
CA TYR A 78 0.17 6.86 -0.53
C TYR A 78 -1.02 7.50 0.18
N ALA A 79 -1.39 6.97 1.34
CA ALA A 79 -2.51 7.47 2.12
C ALA A 79 -2.30 8.93 2.57
N ARG A 80 -1.07 9.29 2.96
CA ARG A 80 -0.72 10.68 3.29
C ARG A 80 -0.83 11.61 2.07
N CYS A 81 -0.28 11.19 0.93
CA CYS A 81 -0.36 11.95 -0.32
C CYS A 81 -1.80 12.20 -0.76
N ARG A 82 -2.63 11.15 -0.77
CA ARG A 82 -4.06 11.24 -1.11
C ARG A 82 -4.83 12.16 -0.16
N ALA A 83 -4.38 12.27 1.09
CA ALA A 83 -4.94 13.17 2.09
C ALA A 83 -4.35 14.59 2.07
N GLY A 84 -3.43 14.90 1.14
CA GLY A 84 -2.75 16.21 1.08
C GLY A 84 -1.78 16.48 2.23
N ARG A 85 -1.27 15.44 2.91
CA ARG A 85 -0.39 15.52 4.09
C ARG A 85 1.05 15.13 3.73
N LEU A 86 1.65 15.85 2.80
CA LEU A 86 3.04 15.66 2.35
C LEU A 86 3.97 16.60 3.12
N ASN A 87 4.20 16.27 4.39
CA ASN A 87 5.08 17.01 5.30
C ASN A 87 6.05 16.05 5.96
#